data_AF-A0A3B8JQ10-F1
#
_entry.id   AF-A0A3B8JQ10-F1
#
_cell.length_a   1.000
_cell.length_b   1.000
_cell.length_c   1.000
_cell.angle_alpha   90.00
_cell.angle_beta   90.00
_cell.angle_gamma   90.00
#
_symmetry.space_group_name_H-M   'P 1'
#
loop_
_entity.id
_entity.type
_entity.pdbx_description
1 polymer ?
#
loop_
_entity_poly.entity_id
_entity_poly.type
_entity_poly.pdbx_seq_one_letter_code
_entity_poly.pdbx_strand_id
1 'polypeptide(L)'
;MIRGTSGNDTLTGTNAGDKIRGGLGADYLDGKAGADTYVFKRGDGQDTLDDSSTDASVDKLMFFGRGLTSTNAIVTRIGSSSDLKISFAGTTDSVVLK
;
A
#
# COMPACT_ATOMS: atom_id res chain seq x y z
N MET A 1 3.31 0.38 -15.23
CA MET A 1 3.35 1.05 -13.92
C MET A 1 2.14 1.96 -13.86
N ILE A 2 1.29 1.73 -12.87
CA ILE A 2 0.13 2.55 -12.56
C ILE A 2 0.55 3.51 -11.46
N ARG A 3 0.28 4.80 -11.66
CA ARG A 3 0.74 5.82 -10.73
C ARG A 3 -0.33 6.91 -10.58
N GLY A 4 -0.61 7.28 -9.34
CA GLY A 4 -1.43 8.44 -9.04
C GLY A 4 -0.62 9.72 -9.03
N THR A 5 -1.16 10.70 -8.32
CA THR A 5 -0.82 12.11 -8.40
C THR A 5 -0.17 12.57 -7.08
N SER A 6 -0.44 13.80 -6.68
CA SER A 6 -0.11 14.33 -5.36
C SER A 6 -1.35 14.55 -4.49
N GLY A 7 -2.52 14.16 -4.99
CA GLY A 7 -3.78 14.18 -4.26
C GLY A 7 -4.26 12.77 -3.95
N ASN A 8 -5.46 12.66 -3.42
CA ASN A 8 -6.05 11.36 -3.07
C ASN A 8 -6.59 10.69 -4.34
N ASP A 9 -6.00 9.57 -4.71
CA ASP A 9 -6.34 8.81 -5.90
C ASP A 9 -7.01 7.47 -5.56
N THR A 10 -7.81 6.97 -6.50
CA THR A 10 -8.29 5.59 -6.52
C THR A 10 -7.69 4.93 -7.75
N LEU A 11 -6.79 3.96 -7.54
CA LEU A 11 -6.07 3.28 -8.60
C LEU A 11 -6.48 1.82 -8.65
N THR A 12 -6.87 1.37 -9.83
CA THR A 12 -7.21 -0.03 -10.10
C THR A 12 -6.23 -0.59 -11.12
N GLY A 13 -5.67 -1.75 -10.79
CA GLY A 13 -4.80 -2.57 -11.63
C GLY A 13 -5.57 -3.33 -12.70
N THR A 14 -4.90 -4.33 -13.24
CA THR A 14 -5.35 -5.15 -14.36
C THR A 14 -5.32 -6.63 -13.98
N ASN A 15 -5.63 -7.53 -14.91
CA ASN A 15 -5.50 -8.97 -14.64
C ASN A 15 -4.07 -9.50 -14.87
N ALA A 16 -3.08 -8.60 -14.96
CA ALA A 16 -1.68 -8.92 -15.13
C ALA A 16 -0.87 -8.29 -13.99
N GLY A 17 0.31 -8.83 -13.71
CA GLY A 17 1.18 -8.29 -12.66
C GLY A 17 1.53 -6.82 -12.89
N ASP A 18 1.05 -5.97 -12.00
CA ASP A 18 1.15 -4.53 -12.04
C ASP A 18 2.21 -4.00 -11.07
N LYS A 19 2.65 -2.78 -11.34
CA LYS A 19 3.44 -1.99 -10.40
C LYS A 19 2.69 -0.72 -10.09
N ILE A 20 2.24 -0.57 -8.85
CA ILE A 20 1.29 0.46 -8.43
C ILE A 20 1.96 1.38 -7.40
N ARG A 21 1.79 2.70 -7.57
CA ARG A 21 2.18 3.70 -6.57
C ARG A 21 1.12 4.80 -6.51
N GLY A 22 0.49 4.98 -5.36
CA GLY A 22 -0.47 6.06 -5.10
C GLY A 22 0.15 7.42 -5.38
N GLY A 23 1.15 7.81 -4.61
CA GLY A 23 1.80 9.11 -4.79
C GLY A 23 1.83 9.83 -3.46
N LEU A 24 1.63 11.15 -3.46
CA LEU A 24 1.33 11.83 -2.20
C LEU A 24 -0.18 11.83 -2.02
N GLY A 25 -0.67 11.70 -0.80
CA GLY A 25 -2.10 11.77 -0.52
C GLY A 25 -2.55 10.66 0.41
N ALA A 26 -3.85 10.40 0.39
CA ALA A 26 -4.44 9.20 0.96
C ALA A 26 -5.07 8.41 -0.17
N ASP A 27 -4.35 7.40 -0.66
CA ASP A 27 -4.71 6.68 -1.86
C ASP A 27 -5.41 5.35 -1.55
N TYR A 28 -6.28 4.92 -2.47
CA TYR A 28 -6.91 3.61 -2.43
C TYR A 28 -6.46 2.79 -3.64
N LEU A 29 -5.79 1.66 -3.38
CA LEU A 29 -5.09 0.85 -4.39
C LEU A 29 -5.68 -0.57 -4.42
N ASP A 30 -6.05 -1.03 -5.60
CA ASP A 30 -6.61 -2.37 -5.87
C ASP A 30 -5.90 -2.96 -7.09
N GLY A 31 -5.12 -4.02 -6.89
CA GLY A 31 -4.22 -4.60 -7.90
C GLY A 31 -4.93 -5.49 -8.92
N LYS A 32 -6.06 -6.09 -8.51
CA LYS A 32 -6.80 -7.11 -9.25
C LYS A 32 -6.01 -8.41 -9.32
N ALA A 33 -5.82 -9.00 -10.49
CA ALA A 33 -5.26 -10.35 -10.59
C ALA A 33 -3.83 -10.30 -11.14
N GLY A 34 -3.03 -11.31 -10.81
CA GLY A 34 -1.61 -11.30 -11.14
C GLY A 34 -0.75 -10.95 -9.93
N ALA A 35 0.57 -11.06 -10.10
CA ALA A 35 1.53 -10.80 -9.03
C ALA A 35 1.92 -9.33 -9.00
N ASP A 36 1.28 -8.56 -8.13
CA ASP A 36 1.39 -7.12 -8.09
C ASP A 36 2.53 -6.63 -7.19
N THR A 37 3.03 -5.43 -7.47
CA THR A 37 4.04 -4.75 -6.68
C THR A 37 3.60 -3.34 -6.34
N TYR A 38 3.23 -3.15 -5.08
CA TYR A 38 2.91 -1.86 -4.49
C TYR A 38 4.18 -1.18 -4.01
N VAL A 39 4.34 0.11 -4.35
CA VAL A 39 5.50 0.91 -3.96
C VAL A 39 5.03 2.08 -3.12
N PHE A 40 5.42 2.08 -1.85
CA PHE A 40 5.18 3.16 -0.90
C PHE A 40 6.49 3.89 -0.58
N LYS A 41 6.51 5.22 -0.66
CA LYS A 41 7.67 6.03 -0.31
C LYS A 41 7.40 6.89 0.92
N ARG A 42 8.47 7.27 1.62
CA ARG A 42 8.36 8.20 2.75
C ARG A 42 7.72 9.51 2.30
N GLY A 43 6.69 9.94 3.03
CA GLY A 43 5.89 11.12 2.74
C GLY A 43 4.74 10.88 1.76
N ASP A 44 4.54 9.65 1.27
CA ASP A 44 3.42 9.32 0.39
C ASP A 44 2.07 9.45 1.13
N GLY A 45 2.05 9.36 2.46
CA GLY A 45 0.88 9.67 3.27
C GLY A 45 0.20 8.42 3.86
N GLN A 46 -1.12 8.31 3.72
CA GLN A 46 -1.91 7.28 4.39
C GLN A 46 -2.76 6.49 3.39
N ASP A 47 -2.19 5.40 2.89
CA ASP A 47 -2.80 4.63 1.80
C ASP A 47 -3.57 3.41 2.33
N THR A 48 -4.53 2.95 1.53
CA THR A 48 -5.27 1.71 1.71
C THR A 48 -5.02 0.82 0.50
N LEU A 49 -4.56 -0.40 0.75
CA LEU A 49 -4.52 -1.48 -0.23
C LEU A 49 -5.70 -2.40 0.06
N ASP A 50 -6.59 -2.53 -0.92
CA ASP A 50 -7.78 -3.38 -0.88
C ASP A 50 -7.74 -4.30 -2.09
N ASP A 51 -6.83 -5.27 -2.02
CA ASP A 51 -6.60 -6.24 -3.07
C ASP A 51 -7.27 -7.56 -2.70
N SER A 52 -8.60 -7.59 -2.81
CA SER A 52 -9.42 -8.73 -2.40
C SER A 52 -9.59 -9.77 -3.52
N SER A 53 -8.67 -9.80 -4.48
CA SER A 53 -8.69 -10.75 -5.59
C SER A 53 -8.59 -12.20 -5.10
N THR A 54 -9.26 -13.11 -5.79
CA THR A 54 -9.19 -14.56 -5.48
C THR A 54 -8.09 -15.28 -6.26
N ASP A 55 -7.26 -14.53 -7.01
CA ASP A 55 -6.11 -15.09 -7.72
C ASP A 55 -5.06 -15.65 -6.74
N ALA A 56 -4.29 -16.64 -7.18
CA ALA A 56 -3.30 -17.31 -6.34
C ALA A 56 -1.90 -16.70 -6.44
N SER A 57 -1.73 -15.63 -7.21
CA SER A 57 -0.47 -14.89 -7.27
C SER A 57 -0.11 -14.27 -5.92
N VAL A 58 1.17 -13.93 -5.76
CA VAL A 58 1.69 -13.34 -4.52
C VAL A 58 2.16 -11.93 -4.79
N ASP A 59 1.56 -10.99 -4.07
CA ASP A 59 1.89 -9.58 -4.19
C ASP A 59 3.03 -9.16 -3.29
N LYS A 60 3.58 -7.98 -3.58
CA LYS A 60 4.68 -7.37 -2.83
C LYS A 60 4.34 -5.95 -2.48
N LEU A 61 4.45 -5.62 -1.20
CA LEU A 61 4.48 -4.23 -0.73
C LEU A 61 5.93 -3.83 -0.41
N MET A 62 6.44 -2.85 -1.13
CA MET A 62 7.80 -2.35 -0.99
C MET A 62 7.82 -0.94 -0.42
N PHE A 63 8.58 -0.75 0.66
CA PHE A 63 8.76 0.54 1.32
C PHE A 63 10.12 1.16 0.97
N PHE A 64 10.13 2.46 0.63
CA PHE A 64 11.36 3.18 0.30
C PHE A 64 11.46 4.53 1.02
N GLY A 65 12.65 4.81 1.57
CA GLY A 65 12.96 6.10 2.16
C GLY A 65 13.35 5.99 3.63
N ARG A 66 13.95 7.06 4.16
CA ARG A 66 14.53 7.08 5.49
C ARG A 66 13.46 6.83 6.57
N GLY A 67 13.68 5.82 7.40
CA GLY A 67 12.78 5.50 8.51
C GLY A 67 11.62 4.58 8.15
N LEU A 68 11.46 4.19 6.88
CA LEU A 68 10.56 3.11 6.48
C LEU A 68 11.29 1.77 6.53
N THR A 69 11.76 1.40 7.73
CA THR A 69 12.54 0.17 7.98
C THR A 69 11.75 -0.78 8.86
N SER A 70 12.12 -2.06 8.88
CA SER A 70 11.49 -3.05 9.76
C SER A 70 11.59 -2.69 11.25
N THR A 71 12.68 -2.05 11.67
CA THR A 71 12.86 -1.60 13.06
C THR A 71 11.91 -0.46 13.45
N ASN A 72 11.49 0.35 12.48
CA ASN A 72 10.57 1.46 12.71
C ASN A 72 9.11 1.08 12.39
N ALA A 73 8.89 -0.05 11.74
CA ALA A 73 7.56 -0.52 11.38
C ALA A 73 6.80 -0.98 12.63
N ILE A 74 5.58 -0.47 12.76
CA ILE A 74 4.62 -0.84 13.79
C ILE A 74 3.41 -1.43 13.06
N VAL A 75 3.15 -2.71 13.30
CA VAL A 75 2.03 -3.44 12.68
C VAL A 75 0.96 -3.65 13.74
N THR A 76 -0.24 -3.14 13.46
CA THR A 76 -1.39 -3.25 14.38
C THR A 76 -2.62 -3.74 13.64
N ARG A 77 -3.38 -4.66 14.24
CA ARG A 77 -4.73 -4.96 13.80
C ARG A 77 -5.65 -3.77 14.09
N ILE A 78 -6.53 -3.42 13.16
CA ILE A 78 -7.50 -2.35 13.35
C ILE A 78 -8.74 -2.89 14.06
N GLY A 79 -8.90 -2.60 15.35
CA GLY A 79 -10.06 -3.01 16.14
C GLY A 79 -10.30 -4.52 16.09
N SER A 80 -11.53 -4.92 15.76
CA SER A 80 -11.92 -6.32 15.57
C SER A 80 -11.93 -6.78 14.10
N SER A 81 -11.42 -5.97 13.17
CA SER A 81 -11.36 -6.31 11.74
C SER A 81 -10.22 -7.27 11.40
N SER A 82 -10.23 -7.77 10.16
CA SER A 82 -9.08 -8.51 9.61
C SER A 82 -7.93 -7.58 9.19
N ASP A 83 -8.21 -6.29 9.04
CA ASP A 83 -7.32 -5.28 8.48
C ASP A 83 -6.08 -5.05 9.37
N LEU A 84 -4.94 -4.88 8.70
CA LEU A 84 -3.66 -4.55 9.32
C LEU A 84 -3.23 -3.14 8.92
N LYS A 85 -2.86 -2.33 9.90
CA LYS A 85 -2.18 -1.05 9.66
C LYS A 85 -0.68 -1.23 9.90
N ILE A 86 0.12 -0.90 8.89
CA ILE A 86 1.57 -0.73 8.98
C ILE A 86 1.83 0.77 9.07
N SER A 87 2.39 1.24 10.18
CA SER A 87 2.84 2.62 10.36
C SER A 87 4.32 2.67 10.70
N PHE A 88 4.95 3.84 10.59
CA PHE A 88 6.39 3.98 10.82
C PHE A 88 6.71 5.07 11.83
N ALA A 89 7.44 4.70 12.89
CA ALA A 89 7.84 5.62 13.94
C ALA A 89 8.59 6.84 13.37
N GLY A 90 8.23 8.03 13.87
CA GLY A 90 8.81 9.30 13.41
C GLY A 90 8.25 9.82 12.08
N THR A 91 7.13 9.28 11.61
CA THR A 91 6.37 9.77 10.46
C THR A 91 4.86 9.66 10.72
N THR A 92 4.06 10.30 9.88
CA THR A 92 2.60 10.08 9.80
C THR A 92 2.23 9.06 8.71
N ASP A 93 3.23 8.45 8.08
CA ASP A 93 3.04 7.55 6.97
C ASP A 93 2.44 6.22 7.45
N SER A 94 1.47 5.70 6.69
CA SER A 94 0.94 4.36 6.95
C SER A 94 0.30 3.73 5.73
N VAL A 95 0.25 2.40 5.74
CA VAL A 95 -0.52 1.60 4.79
C VAL A 95 -1.48 0.71 5.56
N VAL A 96 -2.75 0.74 5.19
CA VAL A 96 -3.77 -0.23 5.64
C VAL A 96 -3.88 -1.33 4.59
N LEU A 97 -3.79 -2.58 5.05
CA LEU A 97 -4.06 -3.78 4.27
C LEU A 97 -5.40 -4.33 4.71
N LYS A 98 -6.33 -4.50 3.78
CA LYS A 98 -7.65 -5.09 4.03
C LYS A 98 -7.68 -6.59 3.71
#